data_AF-A0A662QSG9-F1
#
_entry.id   AF-A0A662QSG9-F1
#
_cell.length_a   1.000
_cell.length_b   1.000
_cell.length_c   1.000
_cell.angle_alpha   90.00
_cell.angle_beta   90.00
_cell.angle_gamma   90.00
#
_symmetry.space_group_name_H-M   'P 1'
#
loop_
_entity.id
_entity.type
_entity.pdbx_description
1 polymer ?
#
loop_
_entity_poly.entity_id
_entity_poly.type
_entity_poly.pdbx_seq_one_letter_code
_entity_poly.pdbx_strand_id
1 'polypeptide(L)'
;MKTITILTTLMTMLLMASYASAAATISATIGTYDTEITKGSTFTVPVSVQMSSSNSTSYTVTVTLAPSGGLTCESAVKTISFTADGMQSTSFSVTAVNDGTYTNPFSATASATGLTSSTDSTCDTLEVIEPPVWDVTLSGDDTVMCNSDSVAVSMSFDVTNAGTIQASLDIPSGLTLTSGSSLIDYGTVTTGSSSWTLQANSNLASSNAVTLTMTSNDPISSTSNTLTITKDNCGGDGTSDGINPTSSGPGGIALPPTTADEENDTSTTQKQNKEKPEQEKVTASNRPKLVPGVGLRNNGKLQAALEKVLGRGNMNKNAVRNMLRLSASITANIEIQRNLEATDTSSKVTTRMKYNGKSKAKNFVVYEKIPKSFAESTDDITVDTNGQVEIVEKDPEYAIIFSELNPDQTIEISYTVNQKVDASVIDAMTSEVYAESIEEPPVDAKLATIATEQPKDKKTSPIVILAIVFILIVAAVYLYITKRQKQNTSKKFVPAPIRQPENPNSSGSEIPGNETDTEKEKENSSS
;
A
#
# COMPACT_ATOMS: atom_id res chain seq x y z
N MET A 1 41.70 37.44 76.57
CA MET A 1 40.62 37.91 75.66
C MET A 1 41.00 37.88 74.18
N LYS A 2 42.21 38.27 73.75
CA LYS A 2 42.59 38.26 72.31
C LYS A 2 42.57 36.87 71.62
N THR A 3 42.81 35.79 72.35
CA THR A 3 42.84 34.42 71.80
C THR A 3 41.45 33.84 71.49
N ILE A 4 40.42 34.28 72.23
CA ILE A 4 39.04 33.82 72.01
C ILE A 4 38.49 34.45 70.73
N THR A 5 38.81 35.72 70.45
CA THR A 5 38.37 36.41 69.23
C THR A 5 38.93 35.78 67.97
N ILE A 6 40.22 35.38 67.96
CA ILE A 6 40.84 34.74 66.78
C ILE A 6 40.19 33.37 66.50
N LEU A 7 39.83 32.61 67.53
CA LEU A 7 39.19 31.30 67.37
C LEU A 7 37.76 31.45 66.83
N THR A 8 36.99 32.44 67.28
CA THR A 8 35.64 32.69 66.73
C THR A 8 35.68 33.20 65.29
N THR A 9 36.65 34.04 64.91
CA THR A 9 36.78 34.50 63.51
C THR A 9 37.22 33.36 62.58
N LEU A 10 38.10 32.47 63.03
CA LEU A 10 38.53 31.31 62.24
C LEU A 10 37.38 30.30 62.07
N MET A 11 36.59 30.06 63.12
CA MET A 11 35.40 29.18 63.08
C MET A 11 34.30 29.73 62.17
N THR A 12 34.11 31.06 62.12
CA THR A 12 33.14 31.70 61.19
C THR A 12 33.65 31.68 59.75
N MET A 13 34.95 31.84 59.50
CA MET A 13 35.53 31.64 58.17
C MET A 13 35.44 30.18 57.70
N LEU A 14 35.62 29.22 58.60
CA LEU A 14 35.48 27.79 58.27
C LEU A 14 34.00 27.41 58.02
N LEU A 15 33.05 27.98 58.76
CA LEU A 15 31.62 27.81 58.46
C LEU A 15 31.24 28.45 57.12
N MET A 16 31.79 29.61 56.78
CA MET A 16 31.57 30.29 55.49
C MET A 16 32.20 29.53 54.29
N ALA A 17 33.27 28.77 54.51
CA ALA A 17 33.93 27.97 53.47
C ALA A 17 33.19 26.67 53.13
N SER A 18 32.17 26.28 53.91
CA SER A 18 31.40 25.04 53.71
C SER A 18 30.09 25.22 52.92
N TYR A 19 29.74 26.46 52.53
CA TYR A 19 28.65 26.71 51.59
C TYR A 19 29.13 26.48 50.15
N ALA A 20 29.53 25.24 49.84
CA ALA A 20 29.50 24.80 48.46
C ALA A 20 28.03 24.88 48.04
N SER A 21 27.66 25.92 47.28
CA SER A 21 26.32 26.01 46.69
C SER A 21 26.14 24.76 45.85
N ALA A 22 25.29 23.83 46.31
CA ALA A 22 24.93 22.66 45.52
C ALA A 22 24.40 23.19 44.19
N ALA A 23 25.13 22.92 43.11
CA ALA A 23 24.70 23.35 41.79
C ALA A 23 23.33 22.73 41.52
N ALA A 24 22.37 23.55 41.10
CA ALA A 24 21.06 23.04 40.78
C ALA A 24 21.18 22.07 39.59
N THR A 25 20.60 20.87 39.76
CA THR A 25 20.70 19.77 38.80
C THR A 25 19.34 19.46 38.23
N ILE A 26 19.35 19.00 36.98
CA ILE A 26 18.18 18.46 36.33
C ILE A 26 18.53 17.15 35.65
N SER A 27 17.67 16.15 35.86
CA SER A 27 17.84 14.82 35.30
C SER A 27 16.57 14.35 34.64
N ALA A 28 16.70 13.72 33.48
CA ALA A 28 15.63 12.97 32.84
C ALA A 28 15.80 11.48 33.16
N THR A 29 14.68 10.76 33.22
CA THR A 29 14.65 9.31 33.37
C THR A 29 13.56 8.76 32.45
N ILE A 30 13.93 7.79 31.62
CA ILE A 30 12.99 7.11 30.72
C ILE A 30 12.17 6.14 31.57
N GLY A 31 10.84 6.21 31.48
CA GLY A 31 9.95 5.29 32.16
C GLY A 31 9.73 4.00 31.38
N THR A 32 8.86 3.14 31.88
CA THR A 32 8.49 1.88 31.22
C THR A 32 7.64 2.13 29.98
N TYR A 33 7.90 1.38 28.91
CA TYR A 33 7.15 1.40 27.65
C TYR A 33 6.99 -0.04 27.12
N ASP A 34 6.14 -0.22 26.11
CA ASP A 34 5.94 -1.53 25.48
C ASP A 34 7.23 -1.98 24.79
N THR A 35 7.77 -3.13 25.21
CA THR A 35 9.05 -3.67 24.70
C THR A 35 8.88 -4.46 23.42
N GLU A 36 7.65 -4.71 22.98
CA GLU A 36 7.34 -5.39 21.72
C GLU A 36 6.25 -4.60 20.99
N ILE A 37 6.54 -4.17 19.77
CA ILE A 37 5.63 -3.35 18.98
C ILE A 37 5.61 -3.80 17.52
N THR A 38 4.48 -3.61 16.86
CA THR A 38 4.38 -3.91 15.43
C THR A 38 4.90 -2.73 14.60
N LYS A 39 5.69 -3.01 13.57
CA LYS A 39 6.13 -2.03 12.57
C LYS A 39 4.95 -1.24 12.02
N GLY A 40 5.09 0.09 11.98
CA GLY A 40 4.05 1.05 11.60
C GLY A 40 3.19 1.54 12.77
N SER A 41 3.24 0.89 13.94
CA SER A 41 2.47 1.29 15.12
C SER A 41 3.13 2.45 15.85
N THR A 42 2.29 3.23 16.53
CA THR A 42 2.69 4.32 17.41
C THR A 42 2.46 3.93 18.87
N PHE A 43 3.44 4.20 19.73
CA PHE A 43 3.41 3.92 21.15
C PHE A 43 3.95 5.10 21.96
N THR A 44 3.77 5.05 23.27
CA THR A 44 4.10 6.16 24.18
C THR A 44 5.35 5.85 24.99
N VAL A 45 6.32 6.75 24.96
CA VAL A 45 7.53 6.70 25.82
C VAL A 45 7.41 7.76 26.93
N PRO A 46 7.15 7.37 28.19
CA PRO A 46 7.13 8.32 29.30
C PRO A 46 8.54 8.75 29.69
N VAL A 47 8.70 10.02 30.05
CA VAL A 47 9.95 10.59 30.57
C VAL A 47 9.64 11.38 31.84
N SER A 48 10.26 10.99 32.94
CA SER A 48 10.22 11.73 34.20
C SER A 48 11.42 12.65 34.29
N VAL A 49 11.22 13.84 34.85
CA VAL A 49 12.27 14.84 35.02
C VAL A 49 12.30 15.24 36.49
N GLN A 50 13.45 15.04 37.12
CA GLN A 50 13.70 15.45 38.50
C GLN A 50 14.56 16.72 38.51
N MET A 51 14.06 17.75 39.18
CA MET A 51 14.80 18.99 39.44
C MET A 51 15.18 19.06 40.92
N SER A 52 16.42 19.43 41.19
CA SER A 52 16.91 19.75 42.54
C SER A 52 17.62 21.09 42.50
N SER A 53 17.06 22.12 43.15
CA SER A 53 17.53 23.50 43.09
C SER A 53 17.37 24.20 44.44
N SER A 54 18.37 24.99 44.84
CA SER A 54 18.29 25.76 46.09
C SER A 54 17.44 27.04 45.98
N ASN A 55 16.81 27.31 44.83
CA ASN A 55 16.30 28.64 44.48
C ASN A 55 14.82 28.57 44.07
N SER A 56 13.98 29.46 44.63
CA SER A 56 12.52 29.51 44.38
C SER A 56 12.12 30.18 43.06
N THR A 57 12.95 30.08 42.02
CA THR A 57 12.66 30.65 40.69
C THR A 57 11.94 29.64 39.81
N SER A 58 11.01 30.10 38.97
CA SER A 58 10.38 29.26 37.97
C SER A 58 11.37 28.90 36.85
N TYR A 59 11.49 27.62 36.51
CA TYR A 59 12.33 27.14 35.41
C TYR A 59 11.47 26.58 34.28
N THR A 60 11.77 26.99 33.05
CA THR A 60 11.26 26.32 31.85
C THR A 60 12.31 25.31 31.40
N VAL A 61 11.94 24.03 31.42
CA VAL A 61 12.80 22.91 31.06
C VAL A 61 12.42 22.41 29.68
N THR A 62 13.41 22.28 28.81
CA THR A 62 13.28 21.61 27.52
C THR A 62 13.69 20.15 27.67
N VAL A 63 12.75 19.25 27.41
CA VAL A 63 12.94 17.79 27.40
C VAL A 63 13.01 17.32 25.96
N THR A 64 14.10 16.65 25.61
CA THR A 64 14.33 16.11 24.27
C THR A 64 14.43 14.59 24.34
N LEU A 65 13.67 13.89 23.49
CA LEU A 65 13.79 12.45 23.28
C LEU A 65 14.44 12.20 21.91
N ALA A 66 15.53 11.46 21.88
CA ALA A 66 16.23 11.04 20.68
C ALA A 66 16.06 9.52 20.48
N PRO A 67 15.19 9.09 19.56
CA PRO A 67 15.02 7.67 19.24
C PRO A 67 16.16 7.15 18.32
N SER A 68 16.44 5.85 18.38
CA SER A 68 17.41 5.16 17.53
C SER A 68 16.96 5.07 16.06
N GLY A 69 17.89 4.81 15.14
CA GLY A 69 17.57 4.65 13.72
C GLY A 69 16.53 3.54 13.50
N GLY A 70 15.47 3.81 12.73
CA GLY A 70 14.34 2.88 12.55
C GLY A 70 13.10 3.22 13.38
N LEU A 71 13.21 4.18 14.31
CA LEU A 71 12.12 4.76 15.07
C LEU A 71 11.98 6.25 14.72
N THR A 72 10.77 6.79 14.82
CA THR A 72 10.51 8.22 14.57
C THR A 72 9.66 8.80 15.69
N CYS A 73 9.88 10.07 16.03
CA CYS A 73 9.12 10.77 17.06
C CYS A 73 8.54 12.05 16.46
N GLU A 74 7.22 12.19 16.45
CA GLU A 74 6.52 13.33 15.81
C GLU A 74 6.93 14.68 16.41
N SER A 75 7.08 14.71 17.74
CA SER A 75 7.53 15.89 18.48
C SER A 75 8.59 15.49 19.50
N ALA A 76 9.84 15.41 19.04
CA ALA A 76 11.00 15.00 19.84
C ALA A 76 11.41 16.00 20.94
N VAL A 77 10.76 17.16 21.02
CA VAL A 77 11.06 18.22 22.00
C VAL A 77 9.77 18.70 22.66
N LYS A 78 9.75 18.69 23.99
CA LYS A 78 8.66 19.22 24.81
C LYS A 78 9.18 20.16 25.87
N THR A 79 8.32 21.04 26.37
CA THR A 79 8.65 21.94 27.48
C THR A 79 7.78 21.68 28.69
N ILE A 80 8.39 21.69 29.87
CA ILE A 80 7.71 21.56 31.16
C ILE A 80 8.19 22.67 32.11
N SER A 81 7.35 23.08 33.04
CA SER A 81 7.66 24.18 33.96
C SER A 81 7.76 23.67 35.39
N PHE A 82 8.79 24.11 36.10
CA PHE A 82 8.96 23.86 37.53
C PHE A 82 8.87 25.16 38.30
N THR A 83 8.15 25.17 39.42
CA THR A 83 8.08 26.30 40.36
C THR A 83 8.77 26.01 41.69
N ALA A 84 9.13 24.76 41.93
CA ALA A 84 9.86 24.26 43.08
C ALA A 84 10.53 22.94 42.70
N ASP A 85 11.42 22.47 43.57
CA ASP A 85 12.02 21.13 43.47
C ASP A 85 10.95 20.05 43.42
N GLY A 86 11.25 18.98 42.67
CA GLY A 86 10.33 17.88 42.52
C GLY A 86 10.47 17.16 41.18
N MET A 87 9.49 16.31 40.94
CA MET A 87 9.39 15.49 39.74
C MET A 87 8.22 15.98 38.89
N GLN A 88 8.44 16.06 37.58
CA GLN A 88 7.39 16.27 36.58
C GLN A 88 7.56 15.21 35.49
N SER A 89 6.48 14.85 34.80
CA SER A 89 6.52 13.85 33.73
C SER A 89 5.97 14.42 32.43
N THR A 90 6.54 13.99 31.32
CA THR A 90 5.99 14.17 29.97
C THR A 90 6.04 12.83 29.24
N SER A 91 5.42 12.75 28.07
CA SER A 91 5.47 11.55 27.23
C SER A 91 5.73 11.91 25.78
N PHE A 92 6.24 10.96 25.00
CA PHE A 92 6.53 11.14 23.57
C PHE A 92 5.80 10.07 22.76
N SER A 93 5.28 10.47 21.59
CA SER A 93 4.63 9.59 20.64
C SER A 93 5.67 9.11 19.63
N VAL A 94 5.99 7.82 19.65
CA VAL A 94 7.05 7.20 18.84
C VAL A 94 6.43 6.18 17.89
N THR A 95 6.82 6.22 16.62
CA THR A 95 6.39 5.27 15.59
C THR A 95 7.55 4.39 15.15
N ALA A 96 7.33 3.07 15.15
CA ALA A 96 8.27 2.11 14.58
C ALA A 96 8.20 2.12 13.06
N VAL A 97 9.32 2.39 12.38
CA VAL A 97 9.39 2.44 10.91
C VAL A 97 10.00 1.17 10.35
N ASN A 98 11.00 0.64 11.04
CA ASN A 98 11.70 -0.60 10.65
C ASN A 98 11.52 -1.64 11.75
N ASP A 99 11.47 -2.90 11.31
CA ASP A 99 11.54 -4.09 12.16
C ASP A 99 12.97 -4.35 12.65
N GLY A 100 13.08 -5.08 13.77
CA GLY A 100 14.34 -5.46 14.37
C GLY A 100 14.39 -5.25 15.89
N THR A 101 15.54 -5.59 16.48
CA THR A 101 15.79 -5.44 17.92
C THR A 101 16.64 -4.20 18.17
N TYR A 102 16.15 -3.29 19.02
CA TYR A 102 16.80 -2.04 19.36
C TYR A 102 17.25 -2.07 20.82
N THR A 103 18.57 -2.15 21.04
CA THR A 103 19.17 -2.04 22.37
C THR A 103 19.37 -0.58 22.75
N ASN A 104 18.85 -0.16 23.90
CA ASN A 104 18.79 1.24 24.31
C ASN A 104 18.19 2.16 23.22
N PRO A 105 16.93 1.92 22.80
CA PRO A 105 16.30 2.61 21.66
C PRO A 105 16.12 4.11 21.85
N PHE A 106 16.31 4.63 23.06
CA PHE A 106 16.02 6.01 23.41
C PHE A 106 17.14 6.65 24.20
N SER A 107 17.31 7.95 23.98
CA SER A 107 18.04 8.83 24.89
C SER A 107 17.18 10.04 25.22
N ALA A 108 17.02 10.33 26.51
CA ALA A 108 16.26 11.46 27.02
C ALA A 108 17.20 12.47 27.68
N THR A 109 17.06 13.76 27.34
CA THR A 109 17.83 14.84 27.96
C THR A 109 16.88 15.93 28.44
N ALA A 110 17.07 16.39 29.68
CA ALA A 110 16.40 17.58 30.20
C ALA A 110 17.40 18.72 30.35
N SER A 111 17.05 19.92 29.86
CA SER A 111 17.92 21.08 29.90
C SER A 111 17.17 22.34 30.29
N ALA A 112 17.82 23.19 31.08
CA ALA A 112 17.35 24.53 31.41
C ALA A 112 18.54 25.46 31.65
N THR A 113 18.36 26.75 31.41
CA THR A 113 19.41 27.76 31.60
C THR A 113 19.88 27.79 33.05
N GLY A 114 21.20 27.63 33.26
CA GLY A 114 21.82 27.69 34.60
C GLY A 114 21.73 26.39 35.42
N LEU A 115 21.18 25.31 34.85
CA LEU A 115 21.17 23.98 35.47
C LEU A 115 22.18 23.06 34.77
N THR A 116 22.77 22.14 35.52
CA THR A 116 23.52 21.02 34.93
C THR A 116 22.54 19.94 34.49
N SER A 117 22.54 19.61 33.19
CA SER A 117 21.71 18.56 32.59
C SER A 117 22.37 17.19 32.67
N SER A 118 21.60 16.15 32.97
CA SER A 118 21.98 14.77 32.67
C SER A 118 21.18 14.21 31.49
N THR A 119 21.80 13.27 30.79
CA THR A 119 21.17 12.47 29.75
C THR A 119 20.98 11.06 30.30
N ASP A 120 19.78 10.53 30.14
CA ASP A 120 19.49 9.11 30.38
C ASP A 120 19.46 8.38 29.03
N SER A 121 20.12 7.23 29.01
CA SER A 121 20.15 6.30 27.87
C SER A 121 19.98 4.87 28.34
N THR A 122 19.56 4.66 29.60
CA THR A 122 19.27 3.35 30.15
C THR A 122 17.81 3.04 29.88
N CYS A 123 17.56 2.13 28.95
CA CYS A 123 16.21 1.71 28.63
C CYS A 123 16.18 0.25 28.16
N ASP A 124 15.03 -0.40 28.36
CA ASP A 124 14.85 -1.80 27.99
C ASP A 124 15.00 -2.02 26.49
N THR A 125 15.31 -3.25 26.09
CA THR A 125 15.37 -3.57 24.65
C THR A 125 13.96 -3.50 24.06
N LEU A 126 13.86 -2.89 22.87
CA LEU A 126 12.62 -2.83 22.10
C LEU A 126 12.70 -3.77 20.91
N GLU A 127 11.74 -4.66 20.78
CA GLU A 127 11.56 -5.53 19.62
C GLU A 127 10.47 -4.96 18.72
N VAL A 128 10.79 -4.75 17.46
CA VAL A 128 9.83 -4.35 16.44
C VAL A 128 9.60 -5.52 15.49
N ILE A 129 8.39 -6.05 15.49
CA ILE A 129 7.99 -7.18 14.66
C ILE A 129 7.23 -6.72 13.42
N GLU A 130 7.35 -7.45 12.31
CA GLU A 130 6.54 -7.18 11.12
C GLU A 130 5.06 -7.47 11.38
N PRO A 131 4.12 -6.69 10.81
CA PRO A 131 2.70 -7.01 10.91
C PRO A 131 2.36 -8.31 10.17
N PRO A 132 1.25 -8.96 10.52
CA PRO A 132 0.77 -10.12 9.78
C PRO A 132 0.43 -9.75 8.34
N VAL A 133 0.87 -10.57 7.39
CA VAL A 133 0.52 -10.42 5.97
C VAL A 133 -0.43 -11.52 5.59
N TRP A 134 -1.66 -11.14 5.23
CA TRP A 134 -2.75 -12.07 4.94
C TRP A 134 -2.94 -12.27 3.44
N ASP A 135 -3.08 -13.52 3.03
CA ASP A 135 -3.67 -13.91 1.75
C ASP A 135 -4.88 -14.80 2.04
N VAL A 136 -6.07 -14.22 1.97
CA VAL A 136 -7.33 -14.89 2.30
C VAL A 136 -8.17 -14.96 1.04
N THR A 137 -8.74 -16.13 0.78
CA THR A 137 -9.73 -16.35 -0.26
C THR A 137 -11.03 -16.81 0.38
N LEU A 138 -12.15 -16.26 -0.11
CA LEU A 138 -13.50 -16.63 0.30
C LEU A 138 -14.30 -16.87 -0.98
N SER A 139 -14.92 -18.03 -1.09
CA SER A 139 -15.67 -18.45 -2.28
C SER A 139 -16.97 -19.15 -1.89
N GLY A 140 -17.98 -19.04 -2.74
CA GLY A 140 -19.18 -19.88 -2.71
C GLY A 140 -19.19 -20.79 -3.92
N ASP A 141 -19.77 -21.99 -3.80
CA ASP A 141 -20.04 -22.86 -4.96
C ASP A 141 -21.15 -22.28 -5.87
N ASP A 142 -22.08 -21.53 -5.28
CA ASP A 142 -23.02 -20.65 -5.96
C ASP A 142 -23.05 -19.25 -5.33
N THR A 143 -23.41 -18.24 -6.11
CA THR A 143 -23.63 -16.85 -5.62
C THR A 143 -25.06 -16.38 -5.91
N VAL A 144 -25.90 -17.23 -6.50
CA VAL A 144 -27.28 -16.94 -6.86
C VAL A 144 -28.17 -18.01 -6.21
N MET A 145 -29.17 -17.59 -5.40
CA MET A 145 -30.00 -18.55 -4.64
C MET A 145 -31.49 -18.21 -4.66
N CYS A 146 -32.33 -19.24 -4.67
CA CYS A 146 -33.74 -19.17 -4.30
C CYS A 146 -33.94 -19.23 -2.78
N ASN A 147 -35.16 -18.97 -2.33
CA ASN A 147 -35.53 -19.24 -0.94
C ASN A 147 -35.41 -20.75 -0.64
N SER A 148 -34.85 -21.12 0.50
CA SER A 148 -34.59 -22.51 0.97
C SER A 148 -33.40 -23.23 0.32
N ASP A 149 -32.78 -22.64 -0.71
CA ASP A 149 -31.54 -23.17 -1.28
C ASP A 149 -30.40 -23.09 -0.27
N SER A 150 -29.40 -23.96 -0.47
CA SER A 150 -28.19 -23.98 0.34
C SER A 150 -26.96 -23.77 -0.54
N VAL A 151 -26.02 -22.99 -0.04
CA VAL A 151 -24.73 -22.70 -0.69
C VAL A 151 -23.60 -23.18 0.23
N ALA A 152 -22.60 -23.84 -0.35
CA ALA A 152 -21.36 -24.13 0.35
C ALA A 152 -20.40 -22.95 0.20
N VAL A 153 -20.00 -22.38 1.33
CA VAL A 153 -19.01 -21.32 1.41
C VAL A 153 -17.71 -21.93 1.91
N SER A 154 -16.60 -21.68 1.22
CA SER A 154 -15.27 -22.13 1.63
C SER A 154 -14.32 -20.96 1.75
N MET A 155 -13.41 -21.06 2.72
CA MET A 155 -12.26 -20.18 2.80
C MET A 155 -10.95 -20.97 2.72
N SER A 156 -9.91 -20.31 2.24
CA SER A 156 -8.54 -20.71 2.51
C SER A 156 -7.69 -19.49 2.82
N PHE A 157 -6.67 -19.66 3.65
CA PHE A 157 -5.74 -18.59 3.99
C PHE A 157 -4.29 -19.06 4.05
N ASP A 158 -3.40 -18.14 3.71
CA ASP A 158 -1.98 -18.16 4.02
C ASP A 158 -1.67 -16.86 4.77
N VAL A 159 -0.93 -16.95 5.87
CA VAL A 159 -0.52 -15.80 6.65
C VAL A 159 0.91 -15.97 7.16
N THR A 160 1.67 -14.89 7.03
CA THR A 160 3.03 -14.80 7.59
C THR A 160 3.08 -13.77 8.70
N ASN A 161 3.97 -13.97 9.67
CA ASN A 161 4.18 -13.07 10.82
C ASN A 161 2.90 -12.88 11.66
N ALA A 162 2.09 -13.93 11.82
CA ALA A 162 0.92 -13.95 12.69
C ALA A 162 1.14 -14.86 13.89
N GLY A 163 0.47 -14.52 14.98
CA GLY A 163 0.40 -15.30 16.20
C GLY A 163 -0.80 -16.24 16.17
N THR A 164 -1.67 -16.13 17.17
CA THR A 164 -2.92 -16.90 17.20
C THR A 164 -3.94 -16.28 16.27
N ILE A 165 -4.55 -17.11 15.42
CA ILE A 165 -5.48 -16.68 14.38
C ILE A 165 -6.90 -17.10 14.74
N GLN A 166 -7.83 -16.16 14.62
CA GLN A 166 -9.27 -16.42 14.69
C GLN A 166 -9.95 -15.95 13.41
N ALA A 167 -11.01 -16.66 13.03
CA ALA A 167 -11.87 -16.34 11.91
C ALA A 167 -13.31 -16.19 12.41
N SER A 168 -13.94 -15.07 12.09
CA SER A 168 -15.35 -14.79 12.38
C SER A 168 -16.12 -14.62 11.08
N LEU A 169 -17.23 -15.33 10.96
CA LEU A 169 -18.15 -15.22 9.83
C LEU A 169 -19.40 -14.44 10.26
N ASP A 170 -19.58 -13.26 9.70
CA ASP A 170 -20.79 -12.44 9.85
C ASP A 170 -21.80 -12.81 8.75
N ILE A 171 -22.98 -13.24 9.18
CA ILE A 171 -24.03 -13.83 8.34
C ILE A 171 -25.26 -12.91 8.38
N PRO A 172 -25.70 -12.34 7.23
CA PRO A 172 -26.82 -11.42 7.19
C PRO A 172 -28.16 -12.11 7.46
N SER A 173 -29.18 -11.35 7.86
CA SER A 173 -30.49 -11.84 8.32
C SER A 173 -31.33 -12.65 7.31
N GLY A 174 -30.92 -12.71 6.04
CA GLY A 174 -31.54 -13.53 4.99
C GLY A 174 -30.96 -14.95 4.87
N LEU A 175 -29.89 -15.25 5.61
CA LEU A 175 -29.14 -16.50 5.56
C LEU A 175 -29.06 -17.13 6.94
N THR A 176 -29.01 -18.46 6.99
CA THR A 176 -28.85 -19.22 8.23
C THR A 176 -27.68 -20.18 8.09
N LEU A 177 -26.80 -20.25 9.08
CA LEU A 177 -25.73 -21.23 9.13
C LEU A 177 -26.31 -22.62 9.43
N THR A 178 -26.21 -23.55 8.48
CA THR A 178 -26.69 -24.93 8.66
C THR A 178 -25.56 -25.91 8.97
N SER A 179 -24.32 -25.59 8.60
CA SER A 179 -23.13 -26.37 8.92
C SER A 179 -21.90 -25.47 9.11
N GLY A 180 -21.01 -25.84 10.03
CA GLY A 180 -19.81 -25.08 10.42
C GLY A 180 -20.00 -24.26 11.71
N SER A 181 -19.02 -23.39 12.01
CA SER A 181 -19.06 -22.48 13.17
C SER A 181 -18.84 -21.04 12.71
N SER A 182 -19.64 -20.10 13.23
CA SER A 182 -19.45 -18.67 12.92
C SER A 182 -18.16 -18.09 13.51
N LEU A 183 -17.53 -18.78 14.46
CA LEU A 183 -16.22 -18.44 15.02
C LEU A 183 -15.32 -19.67 15.03
N ILE A 184 -14.12 -19.55 14.48
CA ILE A 184 -13.12 -20.62 14.40
C ILE A 184 -11.79 -20.08 14.95
N ASP A 185 -11.23 -20.79 15.92
CA ASP A 185 -9.87 -20.54 16.43
C ASP A 185 -8.92 -21.54 15.76
N TYR A 186 -7.95 -21.03 15.01
CA TYR A 186 -6.97 -21.84 14.30
C TYR A 186 -5.67 -22.02 15.10
N GLY A 187 -5.50 -21.34 16.24
CA GLY A 187 -4.23 -21.35 16.95
C GLY A 187 -3.12 -20.62 16.17
N THR A 188 -1.86 -21.00 16.43
CA THR A 188 -0.67 -20.52 15.72
C THR A 188 -0.38 -21.38 14.50
N VAL A 189 -1.04 -21.10 13.38
CA VAL A 189 -0.81 -21.77 12.09
C VAL A 189 -0.52 -20.75 11.00
N THR A 190 0.24 -21.12 9.97
CA THR A 190 0.52 -20.21 8.84
C THR A 190 -0.46 -20.40 7.68
N THR A 191 -1.18 -21.52 7.63
CA THR A 191 -2.17 -21.80 6.59
C THR A 191 -3.36 -22.53 7.19
N GLY A 192 -4.53 -22.40 6.56
CA GLY A 192 -5.70 -23.15 6.96
C GLY A 192 -6.87 -22.96 6.01
N SER A 193 -7.91 -23.76 6.23
CA SER A 193 -9.15 -23.71 5.47
C SER A 193 -10.32 -24.09 6.35
N SER A 194 -11.51 -23.60 5.97
CA SER A 194 -12.78 -23.98 6.58
C SER A 194 -13.88 -23.91 5.54
N SER A 195 -14.96 -24.64 5.80
CA SER A 195 -16.18 -24.58 5.01
C SER A 195 -17.41 -24.43 5.89
N TRP A 196 -18.42 -23.79 5.33
CA TRP A 196 -19.71 -23.54 5.92
C TRP A 196 -20.79 -23.88 4.90
N THR A 197 -21.98 -24.21 5.39
CA THR A 197 -23.18 -24.28 4.55
C THR A 197 -24.16 -23.23 5.04
N LEU A 198 -24.60 -22.36 4.13
CA LEU A 198 -25.58 -21.33 4.40
C LEU A 198 -26.87 -21.69 3.68
N GLN A 199 -28.01 -21.53 4.35
CA GLN A 199 -29.33 -21.73 3.75
C GLN A 199 -30.07 -20.40 3.67
N ALA A 200 -30.63 -20.10 2.49
CA ALA A 200 -31.51 -18.96 2.28
C ALA A 200 -32.84 -19.14 3.02
N ASN A 201 -33.27 -18.12 3.76
CA ASN A 201 -34.59 -18.09 4.38
C ASN A 201 -35.57 -17.23 3.57
N SER A 202 -36.83 -17.14 4.02
CA SER A 202 -37.89 -16.38 3.33
C SER A 202 -37.60 -14.87 3.22
N ASN A 203 -36.70 -14.34 4.05
CA ASN A 203 -36.34 -12.93 4.13
C ASN A 203 -35.05 -12.60 3.35
N LEU A 204 -34.59 -13.50 2.47
CA LEU A 204 -33.42 -13.25 1.63
C LEU A 204 -33.59 -11.95 0.82
N ALA A 205 -32.73 -10.96 1.09
CA ALA A 205 -32.70 -9.71 0.33
C ALA A 205 -32.20 -9.94 -1.11
N SER A 206 -32.36 -8.97 -2.00
CA SER A 206 -31.85 -9.06 -3.38
C SER A 206 -30.33 -9.26 -3.44
N SER A 207 -29.61 -8.77 -2.43
CA SER A 207 -28.17 -8.95 -2.26
C SER A 207 -27.85 -9.06 -0.77
N ASN A 208 -27.08 -10.08 -0.40
CA ASN A 208 -26.67 -10.38 0.97
C ASN A 208 -25.15 -10.55 0.99
N ALA A 209 -24.47 -9.78 1.84
CA ALA A 209 -23.03 -9.81 1.99
C ALA A 209 -22.64 -10.68 3.18
N VAL A 210 -22.01 -11.83 2.92
CA VAL A 210 -21.37 -12.67 3.95
C VAL A 210 -19.95 -12.17 4.14
N THR A 211 -19.60 -11.76 5.36
CA THR A 211 -18.28 -11.18 5.64
C THR A 211 -17.46 -12.12 6.52
N LEU A 212 -16.28 -12.51 6.05
CA LEU A 212 -15.28 -13.21 6.83
C LEU A 212 -14.29 -12.19 7.37
N THR A 213 -14.05 -12.20 8.68
CA THR A 213 -12.99 -11.42 9.34
C THR A 213 -11.97 -12.37 9.94
N MET A 214 -10.71 -12.24 9.54
CA MET A 214 -9.58 -12.93 10.13
C MET A 214 -8.86 -11.97 11.08
N THR A 215 -8.50 -12.41 12.28
CA THR A 215 -7.76 -11.63 13.27
C THR A 215 -6.56 -12.40 13.77
N SER A 216 -5.40 -11.75 13.87
CA SER A 216 -4.22 -12.19 14.62
C SER A 216 -4.18 -11.42 15.93
N ASN A 217 -3.88 -12.09 17.04
CA ASN A 217 -3.72 -11.44 18.33
C ASN A 217 -2.30 -10.94 18.61
N ASP A 218 -1.30 -11.40 17.85
CA ASP A 218 0.10 -11.09 18.09
C ASP A 218 0.97 -11.27 16.83
N PRO A 219 1.37 -10.21 16.12
CA PRO A 219 0.92 -8.85 16.31
C PRO A 219 -0.59 -8.70 16.05
N ILE A 220 -1.24 -7.77 16.77
CA ILE A 220 -2.67 -7.49 16.59
C ILE A 220 -2.90 -6.96 15.18
N SER A 221 -3.66 -7.70 14.37
CA SER A 221 -4.03 -7.31 13.00
C SER A 221 -5.31 -8.00 12.57
N SER A 222 -6.00 -7.44 11.59
CA SER A 222 -7.18 -8.06 11.01
C SER A 222 -7.28 -7.82 9.52
N THR A 223 -7.95 -8.73 8.82
CA THR A 223 -8.34 -8.59 7.41
C THR A 223 -9.78 -9.08 7.24
N SER A 224 -10.46 -8.59 6.21
CA SER A 224 -11.83 -9.01 5.92
C SER A 224 -12.07 -9.22 4.43
N ASN A 225 -12.77 -10.30 4.10
CA ASN A 225 -13.28 -10.57 2.75
C ASN A 225 -14.80 -10.70 2.78
N THR A 226 -15.44 -10.30 1.68
CA THR A 226 -16.90 -10.36 1.56
C THR A 226 -17.28 -11.17 0.33
N LEU A 227 -18.18 -12.14 0.52
CA LEU A 227 -18.86 -12.87 -0.54
C LEU A 227 -20.27 -12.31 -0.68
N THR A 228 -20.66 -11.92 -1.88
CA THR A 228 -22.02 -11.46 -2.16
C THR A 228 -22.86 -12.61 -2.70
N ILE A 229 -24.00 -12.86 -2.06
CA ILE A 229 -25.01 -13.81 -2.51
C ILE A 229 -26.24 -13.01 -2.94
N THR A 230 -26.61 -13.15 -4.21
CA THR A 230 -27.79 -12.53 -4.80
C THR A 230 -28.97 -13.48 -4.79
N LYS A 231 -30.16 -12.93 -4.56
CA LYS A 231 -31.39 -13.69 -4.68
C LYS A 231 -31.80 -13.79 -6.14
N ASP A 232 -32.12 -15.00 -6.58
CA ASP A 232 -32.72 -15.22 -7.89
C ASP A 232 -34.25 -15.00 -7.85
N ASN A 233 -34.81 -14.64 -8.99
CA ASN A 233 -36.25 -14.56 -9.22
C ASN A 233 -36.80 -15.95 -9.51
N CYS A 234 -36.72 -16.83 -8.51
CA CYS A 234 -37.29 -18.16 -8.60
C CYS A 234 -38.80 -18.01 -8.58
N GLY A 235 -39.39 -18.04 -9.79
CA GLY A 235 -40.79 -17.80 -10.04
C GLY A 235 -41.65 -18.69 -9.13
N GLY A 236 -42.57 -18.07 -8.41
CA GLY A 236 -43.64 -18.79 -7.75
C GLY A 236 -44.37 -19.64 -8.78
N ASP A 237 -44.39 -20.94 -8.51
CA ASP A 237 -45.28 -21.97 -9.02
C ASP A 237 -46.19 -21.49 -10.15
N GLY A 238 -45.85 -21.88 -11.38
CA GLY A 238 -46.74 -21.69 -12.52
C GLY A 238 -48.08 -22.33 -12.18
N THR A 239 -49.09 -21.51 -11.92
CA THR A 239 -50.48 -21.92 -11.91
C THR A 239 -50.71 -22.69 -13.20
N SER A 240 -50.80 -24.01 -13.09
CA SER A 240 -51.22 -24.89 -14.16
C SER A 240 -52.64 -24.47 -14.55
N ASP A 241 -52.78 -23.74 -15.65
CA ASP A 241 -54.06 -23.50 -16.28
C ASP A 241 -54.69 -24.86 -16.59
N GLY A 242 -55.71 -25.21 -15.79
CA GLY A 242 -56.52 -26.39 -15.99
C GLY A 242 -57.30 -26.27 -17.30
N ILE A 243 -56.75 -26.82 -18.38
CA ILE A 243 -57.51 -27.09 -19.59
C ILE A 243 -58.39 -28.31 -19.32
N ASN A 244 -59.67 -28.01 -19.08
CA ASN A 244 -60.79 -28.91 -18.94
C ASN A 244 -61.09 -29.61 -20.29
N PRO A 245 -61.03 -30.94 -20.43
CA PRO A 245 -61.36 -31.61 -21.69
C PRO A 245 -62.85 -31.97 -21.71
N THR A 246 -63.65 -31.20 -22.46
CA THR A 246 -65.03 -31.59 -22.78
C THR A 246 -65.32 -31.55 -24.28
N SER A 247 -65.94 -32.66 -24.72
CA SER A 247 -66.87 -32.85 -25.85
C SER A 247 -66.36 -32.86 -27.30
N SER A 248 -66.17 -34.09 -27.80
CA SER A 248 -66.95 -34.72 -28.89
C SER A 248 -67.57 -33.85 -30.02
N GLY A 249 -67.16 -34.12 -31.27
CA GLY A 249 -67.93 -33.79 -32.48
C GLY A 249 -67.25 -34.27 -33.78
N PRO A 250 -67.83 -35.22 -34.53
CA PRO A 250 -67.30 -35.69 -35.82
C PRO A 250 -67.96 -34.95 -37.01
N GLY A 251 -67.20 -34.64 -38.05
CA GLY A 251 -67.77 -34.09 -39.29
C GLY A 251 -66.70 -33.64 -40.28
N GLY A 252 -66.30 -34.54 -41.18
CA GLY A 252 -65.39 -34.24 -42.29
C GLY A 252 -66.12 -33.65 -43.50
N ILE A 253 -65.41 -32.83 -44.29
CA ILE A 253 -65.65 -32.60 -45.73
C ILE A 253 -64.29 -32.28 -46.38
N ALA A 254 -64.15 -32.76 -47.62
CA ALA A 254 -62.97 -32.79 -48.46
C ALA A 254 -62.58 -31.45 -49.15
N LEU A 255 -61.28 -31.35 -49.47
CA LEU A 255 -60.56 -30.77 -50.65
C LEU A 255 -61.37 -30.00 -51.73
N PRO A 256 -60.80 -28.96 -52.40
CA PRO A 256 -59.69 -29.16 -53.38
C PRO A 256 -58.62 -28.04 -53.47
N PRO A 257 -57.55 -28.23 -54.29
CA PRO A 257 -56.41 -27.32 -54.42
C PRO A 257 -56.59 -26.32 -55.57
N THR A 258 -55.92 -25.17 -55.50
CA THR A 258 -55.89 -24.19 -56.60
C THR A 258 -54.46 -23.73 -56.89
N THR A 259 -54.02 -24.00 -58.11
CA THR A 259 -52.82 -23.53 -58.81
C THR A 259 -53.21 -22.52 -59.90
N ALA A 260 -52.20 -21.79 -60.40
CA ALA A 260 -52.15 -20.94 -61.61
C ALA A 260 -52.66 -19.50 -61.41
N ASP A 261 -51.79 -18.51 -61.39
CA ASP A 261 -51.12 -17.82 -62.52
C ASP A 261 -51.94 -16.59 -62.93
N GLU A 262 -51.37 -15.39 -62.72
CA GLU A 262 -51.70 -14.22 -63.53
C GLU A 262 -50.46 -13.35 -63.72
N GLU A 263 -50.09 -13.22 -64.99
CA GLU A 263 -49.12 -12.28 -65.54
C GLU A 263 -49.52 -10.84 -65.19
N ASN A 264 -48.55 -10.02 -64.76
CA ASN A 264 -48.60 -8.62 -65.12
C ASN A 264 -47.20 -8.06 -65.39
N ASP A 265 -46.97 -7.85 -66.68
CA ASP A 265 -45.85 -7.18 -67.31
C ASP A 265 -45.95 -5.67 -67.04
N THR A 266 -44.97 -5.09 -66.35
CA THR A 266 -44.71 -3.65 -66.45
C THR A 266 -43.22 -3.40 -66.36
N SER A 267 -42.58 -3.51 -67.52
CA SER A 267 -41.26 -3.00 -67.82
C SER A 267 -41.08 -1.55 -67.35
N THR A 268 -40.36 -1.38 -66.24
CA THR A 268 -39.80 -0.10 -65.81
C THR A 268 -38.29 -0.24 -65.77
N THR A 269 -37.61 0.47 -66.66
CA THR A 269 -36.16 0.59 -66.73
C THR A 269 -35.60 1.18 -65.43
N GLN A 270 -35.30 0.32 -64.46
CA GLN A 270 -34.51 0.70 -63.30
C GLN A 270 -33.02 0.63 -63.66
N LYS A 271 -32.37 1.79 -63.58
CA LYS A 271 -30.91 1.91 -63.43
C LYS A 271 -30.49 0.95 -62.31
N GLN A 272 -29.75 -0.10 -62.65
CA GLN A 272 -28.99 -0.88 -61.70
C GLN A 272 -27.97 0.05 -61.03
N ASN A 273 -28.38 0.64 -59.91
CA ASN A 273 -27.45 1.14 -58.93
C ASN A 273 -26.90 -0.11 -58.25
N LYS A 274 -25.65 -0.44 -58.55
CA LYS A 274 -24.90 -1.53 -57.93
C LYS A 274 -24.66 -1.13 -56.47
N GLU A 275 -25.69 -1.26 -55.64
CA GLU A 275 -25.59 -1.10 -54.19
C GLU A 275 -24.62 -2.16 -53.68
N LYS A 276 -23.41 -1.69 -53.39
CA LYS A 276 -22.40 -2.45 -52.65
C LYS A 276 -23.07 -2.89 -51.35
N PRO A 277 -23.12 -4.19 -51.02
CA PRO A 277 -23.71 -4.64 -49.77
C PRO A 277 -23.01 -3.89 -48.63
N GLU A 278 -23.78 -3.06 -47.94
CA GLU A 278 -23.33 -2.31 -46.77
C GLU A 278 -23.19 -3.34 -45.65
N GLN A 279 -21.94 -3.73 -45.36
CA GLN A 279 -21.65 -4.68 -44.30
C GLN A 279 -22.15 -4.11 -42.98
N GLU A 280 -23.00 -4.87 -42.28
CA GLU A 280 -23.57 -4.48 -40.99
C GLU A 280 -22.45 -4.39 -39.96
N LYS A 281 -22.07 -3.16 -39.58
CA LYS A 281 -21.07 -2.89 -38.55
C LYS A 281 -21.76 -2.78 -37.20
N VAL A 282 -21.48 -3.73 -36.30
CA VAL A 282 -21.96 -3.69 -34.91
C VAL A 282 -20.90 -2.99 -34.06
N THR A 283 -21.34 -2.05 -33.21
CA THR A 283 -20.48 -1.37 -32.23
C THR A 283 -21.02 -1.52 -30.81
N ALA A 284 -20.13 -1.83 -29.86
CA ALA A 284 -20.47 -1.92 -28.43
C ALA A 284 -19.37 -1.27 -27.59
N SER A 285 -19.70 -0.78 -26.39
CA SER A 285 -18.75 -0.12 -25.49
C SER A 285 -19.05 -0.46 -24.02
N ASN A 286 -18.00 -0.72 -23.24
CA ASN A 286 -18.09 -0.98 -21.80
C ASN A 286 -16.94 -0.31 -21.01
N ARG A 287 -17.18 -0.01 -19.73
CA ARG A 287 -16.19 0.45 -18.74
C ARG A 287 -16.01 -0.64 -17.68
N PRO A 288 -15.16 -1.65 -17.93
CA PRO A 288 -14.99 -2.76 -17.00
C PRO A 288 -14.38 -2.28 -15.67
N LYS A 289 -14.68 -3.01 -14.58
CA LYS A 289 -14.00 -2.81 -13.30
C LYS A 289 -12.68 -3.56 -13.30
N LEU A 290 -11.59 -2.87 -12.98
CA LEU A 290 -10.29 -3.50 -12.76
C LEU A 290 -10.24 -4.13 -11.38
N VAL A 291 -9.69 -5.35 -11.30
CA VAL A 291 -9.43 -6.04 -10.04
C VAL A 291 -7.93 -5.99 -9.76
N PRO A 292 -7.48 -5.43 -8.63
CA PRO A 292 -6.06 -5.24 -8.38
C PRO A 292 -5.35 -6.55 -8.00
N GLY A 293 -4.38 -6.95 -8.82
CA GLY A 293 -3.29 -7.86 -8.46
C GLY A 293 -3.70 -9.29 -8.07
N VAL A 294 -4.84 -9.79 -8.53
CA VAL A 294 -5.28 -11.16 -8.21
C VAL A 294 -4.55 -12.20 -9.06
N GLY A 295 -4.29 -11.88 -10.33
CA GLY A 295 -3.67 -12.76 -11.31
C GLY A 295 -2.21 -13.06 -11.05
N LEU A 296 -1.50 -12.24 -10.27
CA LEU A 296 -0.10 -12.50 -9.91
C LEU A 296 0.04 -13.47 -8.72
N ARG A 297 -1.00 -13.61 -7.89
CA ARG A 297 -1.00 -14.54 -6.75
C ARG A 297 -1.02 -15.97 -7.27
N ASN A 298 0.01 -16.75 -6.94
CA ASN A 298 0.13 -18.16 -7.31
C ASN A 298 0.14 -18.46 -8.83
N ASN A 299 0.32 -17.46 -9.69
CA ASN A 299 0.44 -17.65 -11.13
C ASN A 299 1.91 -17.65 -11.55
N GLY A 300 2.54 -18.83 -11.49
CA GLY A 300 3.94 -19.00 -11.86
C GLY A 300 4.24 -18.63 -13.33
N LYS A 301 3.27 -18.78 -14.24
CA LYS A 301 3.45 -18.43 -15.66
C LYS A 301 3.47 -16.93 -15.87
N LEU A 302 2.55 -16.19 -15.23
CA LEU A 302 2.58 -14.72 -15.26
C LEU A 302 3.86 -14.20 -14.61
N GLN A 303 4.29 -14.77 -13.47
CA GLN A 303 5.56 -14.38 -12.84
C GLN A 303 6.75 -14.59 -13.77
N ALA A 304 6.84 -15.75 -14.44
CA ALA A 304 7.90 -16.03 -15.41
C ALA A 304 7.85 -15.09 -16.63
N ALA A 305 6.66 -14.76 -17.13
CA ALA A 305 6.49 -13.80 -18.22
C ALA A 305 6.98 -12.39 -17.81
N LEU A 306 6.65 -11.95 -16.59
CA LEU A 306 7.12 -10.67 -16.05
C LEU A 306 8.63 -10.66 -15.83
N GLU A 307 9.21 -11.72 -15.27
CA GLU A 307 10.67 -11.87 -15.11
C GLU A 307 11.40 -11.70 -16.45
N LYS A 308 10.93 -12.44 -17.47
CA LYS A 308 11.48 -12.40 -18.82
C LYS A 308 11.42 -11.00 -19.41
N VAL A 309 10.28 -10.32 -19.34
CA VAL A 309 10.11 -9.00 -19.98
C VAL A 309 10.82 -7.89 -19.21
N LEU A 310 10.80 -7.94 -17.87
CA LEU A 310 11.51 -6.96 -17.04
C LEU A 310 13.03 -7.16 -17.05
N GLY A 311 13.53 -8.22 -17.71
CA GLY A 311 14.95 -8.56 -17.72
C GLY A 311 15.50 -8.85 -16.32
N ARG A 312 14.62 -9.23 -15.40
CA ARG A 312 14.98 -9.59 -14.04
C ARG A 312 15.07 -11.11 -14.00
N GLY A 313 16.08 -11.65 -13.31
CA GLY A 313 16.03 -13.06 -12.92
C GLY A 313 14.82 -13.32 -12.01
N ASN A 314 14.78 -14.48 -11.36
CA ASN A 314 13.65 -14.88 -10.51
C ASN A 314 13.20 -13.75 -9.55
N MET A 315 11.95 -13.32 -9.67
CA MET A 315 11.34 -12.33 -8.80
C MET A 315 11.25 -12.91 -7.39
N ASN A 316 11.95 -12.30 -6.44
CA ASN A 316 11.81 -12.70 -5.05
C ASN A 316 10.43 -12.32 -4.51
N LYS A 317 10.04 -12.94 -3.38
CA LYS A 317 8.74 -12.70 -2.72
C LYS A 317 8.49 -11.21 -2.42
N ASN A 318 9.54 -10.43 -2.12
CA ASN A 318 9.43 -9.00 -1.85
C ASN A 318 9.10 -8.19 -3.10
N ALA A 319 9.65 -8.55 -4.26
CA ALA A 319 9.34 -7.93 -5.55
C ALA A 319 7.87 -8.18 -5.92
N VAL A 320 7.40 -9.42 -5.79
CA VAL A 320 5.99 -9.79 -6.00
C VAL A 320 5.09 -8.98 -5.06
N ARG A 321 5.39 -8.94 -3.76
CA ARG A 321 4.61 -8.18 -2.77
C ARG A 321 4.57 -6.68 -3.08
N ASN A 322 5.71 -6.09 -3.48
CA ASN A 322 5.75 -4.68 -3.87
C ASN A 322 4.90 -4.43 -5.12
N MET A 323 4.97 -5.30 -6.12
CA MET A 323 4.18 -5.18 -7.35
C MET A 323 2.68 -5.33 -7.09
N LEU A 324 2.26 -6.22 -6.18
CA LEU A 324 0.88 -6.34 -5.71
C LEU A 324 0.40 -5.04 -5.02
N ARG A 325 1.21 -4.48 -4.13
CA ARG A 325 0.90 -3.21 -3.45
C ARG A 325 0.77 -2.05 -4.44
N LEU A 326 1.67 -1.97 -5.42
CA LEU A 326 1.62 -0.96 -6.48
C LEU A 326 0.43 -1.17 -7.41
N SER A 327 0.08 -2.41 -7.73
CA SER A 327 -1.13 -2.75 -8.51
C SER A 327 -2.38 -2.18 -7.84
N ALA A 328 -2.56 -2.37 -6.54
CA ALA A 328 -3.67 -1.79 -5.79
C ALA A 328 -3.69 -0.25 -5.87
N SER A 329 -2.53 0.38 -5.69
CA SER A 329 -2.40 1.85 -5.76
C SER A 329 -2.66 2.42 -7.15
N ILE A 330 -2.24 1.73 -8.22
CA ILE A 330 -2.34 2.23 -9.59
C ILE A 330 -3.72 1.94 -10.18
N THR A 331 -4.33 0.81 -9.84
CA THR A 331 -5.66 0.41 -10.30
C THR A 331 -6.69 1.51 -10.02
N ALA A 332 -6.64 2.13 -8.84
CA ALA A 332 -7.52 3.24 -8.47
C ALA A 332 -7.35 4.51 -9.33
N ASN A 333 -6.24 4.61 -10.07
CA ASN A 333 -5.89 5.74 -10.92
C ASN A 333 -5.98 5.41 -12.41
N ILE A 334 -6.53 4.26 -12.81
CA ILE A 334 -6.71 3.89 -14.21
C ILE A 334 -8.20 3.97 -14.56
N GLU A 335 -8.51 4.71 -15.62
CA GLU A 335 -9.80 4.61 -16.30
C GLU A 335 -9.65 3.70 -17.52
N ILE A 336 -10.49 2.67 -17.60
CA ILE A 336 -10.49 1.70 -18.70
C ILE A 336 -11.80 1.79 -19.47
N GLN A 337 -11.69 1.76 -20.80
CA GLN A 337 -12.82 1.68 -21.72
C GLN A 337 -12.51 0.64 -22.80
N ARG A 338 -13.47 -0.23 -23.10
CA ARG A 338 -13.38 -1.18 -24.21
C ARG A 338 -14.42 -0.84 -25.26
N ASN A 339 -14.04 -0.94 -26.53
CA ASN A 339 -14.93 -0.79 -27.67
C ASN A 339 -14.79 -2.03 -28.56
N LEU A 340 -15.91 -2.62 -28.97
CA LEU A 340 -15.96 -3.67 -29.99
C LEU A 340 -16.43 -3.08 -31.30
N GLU A 341 -15.73 -3.40 -32.38
CA GLU A 341 -16.19 -3.23 -33.75
C GLU A 341 -16.24 -4.61 -34.41
N ALA A 342 -17.43 -5.09 -34.74
CA ALA A 342 -17.62 -6.38 -35.39
C ALA A 342 -18.24 -6.22 -36.79
N THR A 343 -17.71 -6.98 -37.73
CA THR A 343 -18.23 -7.19 -39.09
C THR A 343 -18.50 -8.68 -39.28
N ASP A 344 -19.06 -9.08 -40.43
CA ASP A 344 -19.34 -10.50 -40.69
C ASP A 344 -18.10 -11.39 -40.77
N THR A 345 -16.92 -10.81 -41.02
CA THR A 345 -15.67 -11.56 -41.23
C THR A 345 -14.59 -11.28 -40.21
N SER A 346 -14.74 -10.24 -39.39
CA SER A 346 -13.73 -9.87 -38.40
C SER A 346 -14.32 -9.10 -37.24
N SER A 347 -13.66 -9.22 -36.09
CA SER A 347 -13.99 -8.46 -34.89
C SER A 347 -12.73 -7.85 -34.30
N LYS A 348 -12.86 -6.60 -33.85
CA LYS A 348 -11.78 -5.85 -33.21
C LYS A 348 -12.25 -5.33 -31.87
N VAL A 349 -11.60 -5.75 -30.79
CA VAL A 349 -11.75 -5.14 -29.47
C VAL A 349 -10.60 -4.17 -29.24
N THR A 350 -10.92 -2.92 -28.91
CA THR A 350 -9.95 -1.91 -28.54
C THR A 350 -10.11 -1.55 -27.07
N THR A 351 -9.10 -1.87 -26.27
CA THR A 351 -8.97 -1.46 -24.88
C THR A 351 -8.17 -0.16 -24.80
N ARG A 352 -8.80 0.89 -24.26
CA ARG A 352 -8.17 2.19 -23.99
C ARG A 352 -8.04 2.38 -22.49
N MET A 353 -6.82 2.67 -22.02
CA MET A 353 -6.57 2.96 -20.60
C MET A 353 -5.98 4.35 -20.45
N LYS A 354 -6.61 5.19 -19.64
CA LYS A 354 -6.10 6.50 -19.24
C LYS A 354 -5.57 6.44 -17.81
N TYR A 355 -4.34 6.89 -17.62
CA TYR A 355 -3.73 6.97 -16.30
C TYR A 355 -3.88 8.36 -15.69
N ASN A 356 -4.68 8.44 -14.63
CA ASN A 356 -5.00 9.66 -13.90
C ASN A 356 -4.12 9.85 -12.64
N GLY A 357 -3.04 9.07 -12.51
CA GLY A 357 -2.10 9.19 -11.39
C GLY A 357 -1.21 10.43 -11.52
N LYS A 358 -0.76 10.96 -10.38
CA LYS A 358 0.08 12.18 -10.32
C LYS A 358 1.57 11.93 -10.56
N SER A 359 1.98 10.67 -10.48
CA SER A 359 3.37 10.22 -10.54
C SER A 359 3.55 9.30 -11.73
N LYS A 360 4.76 9.19 -12.27
CA LYS A 360 5.04 8.33 -13.42
C LYS A 360 5.14 6.87 -13.00
N ALA A 361 4.43 5.97 -13.68
CA ALA A 361 4.55 4.53 -13.45
C ALA A 361 5.63 3.94 -14.36
N LYS A 362 6.59 3.20 -13.82
CA LYS A 362 7.66 2.53 -14.59
C LYS A 362 7.32 1.06 -14.82
N ASN A 363 7.65 0.58 -16.02
CA ASN A 363 7.37 -0.79 -16.47
C ASN A 363 5.93 -1.18 -16.15
N PHE A 364 5.00 -0.35 -16.64
CA PHE A 364 3.57 -0.53 -16.45
C PHE A 364 3.12 -1.74 -17.26
N VAL A 365 2.50 -2.71 -16.61
CA VAL A 365 2.06 -3.95 -17.24
C VAL A 365 0.54 -4.03 -17.23
N VAL A 366 -0.03 -4.35 -18.37
CA VAL A 366 -1.43 -4.74 -18.52
C VAL A 366 -1.47 -6.25 -18.72
N TYR A 367 -2.10 -6.97 -17.78
CA TYR A 367 -2.38 -8.39 -17.94
C TYR A 367 -3.85 -8.55 -18.36
N GLU A 368 -4.09 -9.14 -19.53
CA GLU A 368 -5.44 -9.37 -20.04
C GLU A 368 -5.69 -10.86 -20.26
N LYS A 369 -6.84 -11.33 -19.78
CA LYS A 369 -7.42 -12.63 -20.17
C LYS A 369 -8.55 -12.38 -21.15
N ILE A 370 -8.46 -13.02 -22.30
CA ILE A 370 -9.44 -12.89 -23.38
C ILE A 370 -10.29 -14.16 -23.42
N PRO A 371 -11.62 -14.06 -23.39
CA PRO A 371 -12.48 -15.24 -23.31
C PRO A 371 -12.43 -16.03 -24.61
N LYS A 372 -12.62 -17.36 -24.52
CA LYS A 372 -12.66 -18.25 -25.70
C LYS A 372 -13.77 -17.93 -26.70
N SER A 373 -14.83 -17.26 -26.24
CA SER A 373 -15.89 -16.72 -27.12
C SER A 373 -15.37 -15.65 -28.09
N PHE A 374 -14.19 -15.07 -27.84
CA PHE A 374 -13.50 -14.19 -28.79
C PHE A 374 -12.59 -14.98 -29.74
N ALA A 375 -11.73 -15.85 -29.18
CA ALA A 375 -10.79 -16.70 -29.91
C ALA A 375 -10.37 -17.93 -29.06
N GLU A 376 -10.16 -19.07 -29.71
CA GLU A 376 -9.77 -20.32 -29.03
C GLU A 376 -8.32 -20.31 -28.52
N SER A 377 -7.43 -19.56 -29.20
CA SER A 377 -6.01 -19.49 -28.90
C SER A 377 -5.42 -18.11 -29.19
N THR A 378 -4.29 -17.78 -28.56
CA THR A 378 -3.50 -16.59 -28.89
C THR A 378 -3.04 -16.54 -30.34
N ASP A 379 -2.93 -17.69 -31.00
CA ASP A 379 -2.53 -17.82 -32.40
C ASP A 379 -3.59 -17.27 -33.37
N ASP A 380 -4.86 -17.16 -32.91
CA ASP A 380 -5.98 -16.63 -33.70
C ASP A 380 -6.18 -15.12 -33.56
N ILE A 381 -5.39 -14.48 -32.67
CA ILE A 381 -5.54 -13.07 -32.31
C ILE A 381 -4.33 -12.27 -32.80
N THR A 382 -4.59 -11.21 -33.57
CA THR A 382 -3.59 -10.19 -33.86
C THR A 382 -3.68 -9.07 -32.82
N VAL A 383 -2.60 -8.86 -32.07
CA VAL A 383 -2.48 -7.79 -31.07
C VAL A 383 -1.72 -6.60 -31.66
N ASP A 384 -2.33 -5.41 -31.60
CA ASP A 384 -1.73 -4.14 -32.04
C ASP A 384 -1.65 -3.15 -30.87
N THR A 385 -0.43 -2.75 -30.52
CA THR A 385 -0.12 -1.84 -29.41
C THR A 385 1.31 -1.31 -29.54
N ASN A 386 1.62 -0.21 -28.84
CA ASN A 386 2.98 0.31 -28.70
C ASN A 386 3.75 -0.29 -27.51
N GLY A 387 3.12 -1.15 -26.71
CA GLY A 387 3.77 -1.93 -25.66
C GLY A 387 4.47 -3.20 -26.18
N GLN A 388 5.36 -3.78 -25.37
CA GLN A 388 5.90 -5.10 -25.62
C GLN A 388 4.88 -6.17 -25.22
N VAL A 389 4.49 -7.03 -26.15
CA VAL A 389 3.52 -8.12 -25.92
C VAL A 389 4.27 -9.41 -25.57
N GLU A 390 3.87 -10.05 -24.48
CA GLU A 390 4.31 -11.38 -24.06
C GLU A 390 3.09 -12.28 -23.86
N ILE A 391 3.14 -13.48 -24.44
CA ILE A 391 2.09 -14.50 -24.31
C ILE A 391 2.31 -15.25 -23.00
N VAL A 392 1.37 -15.16 -22.07
CA VAL A 392 1.43 -15.84 -20.77
C VAL A 392 0.92 -17.27 -20.91
N GLU A 393 -0.21 -17.45 -21.57
CA GLU A 393 -0.81 -18.74 -21.90
C GLU A 393 -1.41 -18.72 -23.31
N LYS A 394 -1.46 -19.90 -23.95
CA LYS A 394 -2.13 -20.06 -25.25
C LYS A 394 -3.66 -19.94 -25.14
N ASP A 395 -4.23 -20.39 -24.02
CA ASP A 395 -5.59 -20.01 -23.63
C ASP A 395 -5.55 -18.50 -23.39
N PRO A 396 -6.21 -17.66 -24.21
CA PRO A 396 -5.67 -16.35 -24.53
C PRO A 396 -5.36 -15.44 -23.33
N GLU A 397 -4.09 -15.41 -22.92
CA GLU A 397 -3.61 -14.56 -21.83
C GLU A 397 -2.34 -13.81 -22.26
N TYR A 398 -2.38 -12.50 -22.11
CA TYR A 398 -1.31 -11.60 -22.53
C TYR A 398 -0.81 -10.74 -21.37
N ALA A 399 0.49 -10.52 -21.32
CA ALA A 399 1.10 -9.43 -20.57
C ALA A 399 1.63 -8.40 -21.58
N ILE A 400 1.12 -7.16 -21.51
CA ILE A 400 1.54 -6.04 -22.36
C ILE A 400 2.29 -5.03 -21.50
N ILE A 401 3.57 -4.81 -21.79
CA ILE A 401 4.48 -4.01 -20.98
C ILE A 401 4.77 -2.67 -21.68
N PHE A 402 4.54 -1.58 -20.96
CA PHE A 402 4.90 -0.23 -21.36
C PHE A 402 6.04 0.24 -20.48
N SER A 403 7.12 0.74 -21.07
CA SER A 403 8.33 1.16 -20.34
C SER A 403 8.03 2.22 -19.27
N GLU A 404 7.10 3.12 -19.57
CA GLU A 404 6.57 4.09 -18.60
C GLU A 404 5.18 4.62 -19.00
N LEU A 405 4.44 5.08 -18.00
CA LEU A 405 3.16 5.75 -18.16
C LEU A 405 3.17 7.06 -17.37
N ASN A 406 3.07 8.18 -18.10
CA ASN A 406 3.06 9.53 -17.54
C ASN A 406 1.65 9.94 -17.09
N PRO A 407 1.52 10.89 -16.15
CA PRO A 407 0.21 11.47 -15.80
C PRO A 407 -0.60 11.89 -17.03
N ASP A 408 -1.89 11.56 -17.02
CA ASP A 408 -2.88 11.78 -18.09
C ASP A 408 -2.60 11.06 -19.41
N GLN A 409 -1.55 10.24 -19.49
CA GLN A 409 -1.25 9.45 -20.68
C GLN A 409 -2.33 8.41 -20.92
N THR A 410 -2.70 8.25 -22.19
CA THR A 410 -3.62 7.21 -22.66
C THR A 410 -2.84 6.21 -23.49
N ILE A 411 -3.06 4.91 -23.22
CA ILE A 411 -2.57 3.80 -24.02
C ILE A 411 -3.73 3.07 -24.69
N GLU A 412 -3.45 2.42 -25.80
CA GLU A 412 -4.42 1.66 -26.58
C GLU A 412 -3.85 0.27 -26.92
N ILE A 413 -4.67 -0.76 -26.75
CA ILE A 413 -4.38 -2.14 -27.10
C ILE A 413 -5.54 -2.65 -27.93
N SER A 414 -5.26 -3.17 -29.12
CA SER A 414 -6.27 -3.70 -30.03
C SER A 414 -6.08 -5.19 -30.27
N TYR A 415 -7.15 -5.96 -30.17
CA TYR A 415 -7.20 -7.39 -30.43
C TYR A 415 -8.10 -7.63 -31.64
N THR A 416 -7.59 -8.30 -32.67
CA THR A 416 -8.34 -8.57 -33.91
C THR A 416 -8.41 -10.07 -34.19
N VAL A 417 -9.59 -10.57 -34.53
CA VAL A 417 -9.85 -11.97 -34.93
C VAL A 417 -10.61 -12.02 -36.26
N ASN A 418 -10.43 -13.11 -37.02
CA ASN A 418 -11.05 -13.33 -38.33
C ASN A 418 -12.43 -14.00 -38.24
N GLN A 419 -13.25 -13.56 -37.29
CA GLN A 419 -14.62 -14.02 -37.12
C GLN A 419 -15.50 -12.93 -36.49
N LYS A 420 -16.81 -13.00 -36.71
CA LYS A 420 -17.80 -12.18 -36.01
C LYS A 420 -17.97 -12.69 -34.58
N VAL A 421 -17.89 -11.81 -33.59
CA VAL A 421 -18.08 -12.13 -32.17
C VAL A 421 -19.23 -11.32 -31.60
N ASP A 422 -19.85 -11.84 -30.55
CA ASP A 422 -20.93 -11.15 -29.85
C ASP A 422 -20.42 -10.01 -28.96
N ALA A 423 -21.26 -8.98 -28.76
CA ALA A 423 -20.93 -7.83 -27.92
C ALA A 423 -20.59 -8.22 -26.48
N SER A 424 -21.17 -9.30 -25.95
CA SER A 424 -20.92 -9.81 -24.59
C SER A 424 -19.45 -10.16 -24.31
N VAL A 425 -18.62 -10.36 -25.34
CA VAL A 425 -17.17 -10.60 -25.17
C VAL A 425 -16.49 -9.50 -24.35
N ILE A 426 -16.88 -8.23 -24.54
CA ILE A 426 -16.23 -7.10 -23.85
C ILE A 426 -16.42 -7.15 -22.33
N ASP A 427 -17.51 -7.79 -21.87
CA ASP A 427 -17.86 -7.95 -20.47
C ASP A 427 -17.15 -9.15 -19.84
N ALA A 428 -16.86 -10.18 -20.64
CA ALA A 428 -16.16 -11.39 -20.20
C ALA A 428 -14.63 -11.24 -20.14
N MET A 429 -14.05 -10.23 -20.82
CA MET A 429 -12.62 -9.94 -20.71
C MET A 429 -12.25 -9.40 -19.32
N THR A 430 -11.17 -9.90 -18.74
CA THR A 430 -10.62 -9.40 -17.46
C THR A 430 -9.28 -8.72 -17.69
N SER A 431 -9.07 -7.55 -17.08
CA SER A 431 -7.79 -6.84 -17.12
C SER A 431 -7.30 -6.56 -15.72
N GLU A 432 -5.99 -6.66 -15.54
CA GLU A 432 -5.26 -6.29 -14.34
C GLU A 432 -4.07 -5.41 -14.72
N VAL A 433 -3.67 -4.52 -13.81
CA VAL A 433 -2.56 -3.60 -14.05
C VAL A 433 -1.51 -3.72 -12.96
N TYR A 434 -0.24 -3.61 -13.35
CA TYR A 434 0.91 -3.68 -12.47
C TYR A 434 1.91 -2.58 -12.82
N ALA A 435 2.79 -2.25 -11.89
CA ALA A 435 3.99 -1.48 -12.19
C ALA A 435 5.12 -1.92 -11.27
N GLU A 436 6.34 -1.72 -11.75
CA GLU A 436 7.55 -2.02 -10.98
C GLU A 436 7.82 -0.93 -9.93
N SER A 437 7.64 0.33 -10.31
CA SER A 437 7.83 1.48 -9.43
C SER A 437 6.95 2.67 -9.84
N ILE A 438 6.76 3.59 -8.89
CA ILE A 438 6.12 4.89 -9.12
C ILE A 438 7.15 5.96 -8.77
N GLU A 439 7.52 6.77 -9.76
CA GLU A 439 8.45 7.88 -9.59
C GLU A 439 7.66 9.18 -9.45
N GLU A 440 7.82 9.87 -8.32
CA GLU A 440 7.34 11.24 -8.21
C GLU A 440 8.05 12.13 -9.22
N PRO A 441 7.35 13.11 -9.82
CA PRO A 441 8.01 14.08 -10.68
C PRO A 441 9.07 14.82 -9.87
N PRO A 442 10.24 15.13 -10.46
CA PRO A 442 11.29 15.88 -9.76
C PRO A 442 10.71 17.19 -9.23
N VAL A 443 11.11 17.57 -8.01
CA VAL A 443 10.60 18.74 -7.27
C VAL A 443 10.66 20.02 -8.11
N ASP A 444 11.66 20.11 -9.00
CA ASP A 444 11.87 21.25 -9.89
C ASP A 444 10.76 21.40 -10.96
N ALA A 445 10.17 20.30 -11.44
CA ALA A 445 9.01 20.35 -12.33
C ALA A 445 7.76 20.86 -11.60
N LYS A 446 7.62 20.53 -10.31
CA LYS A 446 6.52 21.00 -9.46
C LYS A 446 6.56 22.52 -9.27
N LEU A 447 7.75 23.11 -9.18
CA LEU A 447 7.93 24.56 -9.11
C LEU A 447 7.66 25.26 -10.45
N ALA A 448 7.96 24.62 -11.58
CA ALA A 448 7.67 25.17 -12.91
C ALA A 448 6.16 25.24 -13.20
N THR A 449 5.37 24.25 -12.78
CA THR A 449 3.90 24.28 -12.91
C THR A 449 3.26 25.37 -12.03
N ILE A 450 3.76 25.59 -10.81
CA ILE A 450 3.28 26.68 -9.95
C ILE A 450 3.63 28.06 -10.54
N ALA A 451 4.74 28.17 -11.28
CA ALA A 451 5.10 29.42 -11.97
C ALA A 451 4.23 29.72 -13.21
N THR A 452 3.56 28.72 -13.79
CA THR A 452 2.70 28.88 -14.98
C THR A 452 1.22 29.04 -14.67
N GLU A 453 0.75 28.58 -13.50
CA GLU A 453 -0.61 28.85 -13.00
C GLU A 453 -0.72 30.16 -12.19
N GLN A 454 -0.02 31.23 -12.62
CA GLN A 454 -0.39 32.57 -12.17
C GLN A 454 -1.74 32.94 -12.80
N PRO A 455 -2.82 33.14 -12.02
CA PRO A 455 -4.13 33.47 -12.56
C PRO A 455 -4.04 34.80 -13.30
N LYS A 456 -4.22 34.76 -14.63
CA LYS A 456 -4.07 35.91 -15.53
C LYS A 456 -5.08 37.05 -15.33
N ASP A 457 -6.03 36.93 -14.40
CA ASP A 457 -7.12 37.91 -14.25
C ASP A 457 -7.51 38.22 -12.79
N LYS A 458 -6.54 38.37 -11.90
CA LYS A 458 -6.79 39.11 -10.66
C LYS A 458 -5.78 40.23 -10.52
N LYS A 459 -6.27 41.48 -10.57
CA LYS A 459 -5.55 42.67 -10.08
C LYS A 459 -5.07 42.35 -8.67
N THR A 460 -3.81 41.95 -8.56
CA THR A 460 -3.17 41.64 -7.29
C THR A 460 -3.22 42.91 -6.47
N SER A 461 -3.97 42.88 -5.36
CA SER A 461 -4.10 44.02 -4.46
C SER A 461 -2.69 44.49 -4.06
N PRO A 462 -2.39 45.80 -4.05
CA PRO A 462 -1.08 46.32 -3.66
C PRO A 462 -0.65 45.85 -2.26
N ILE A 463 -1.60 45.44 -1.41
CA ILE A 463 -1.37 44.85 -0.09
C ILE A 463 -0.64 43.51 -0.19
N VAL A 464 -0.96 42.66 -1.16
CA VAL A 464 -0.31 41.35 -1.35
C VAL A 464 1.12 41.52 -1.84
N ILE A 465 1.37 42.51 -2.71
CA ILE A 465 2.72 42.85 -3.15
C ILE A 465 3.56 43.37 -1.97
N LEU A 466 3.00 44.24 -1.12
CA LEU A 466 3.66 44.71 0.09
C LEU A 466 3.98 43.58 1.08
N ALA A 467 3.07 42.60 1.24
CA ALA A 467 3.30 41.45 2.11
C ALA A 467 4.46 40.56 1.61
N ILE A 468 4.53 40.31 0.30
CA ILE A 468 5.64 39.54 -0.31
C ILE A 468 6.97 40.27 -0.14
N VAL A 469 7.00 41.59 -0.37
CA VAL A 469 8.21 42.41 -0.15
C VAL A 469 8.64 42.39 1.30
N PHE A 470 7.70 42.47 2.25
CA PHE A 470 8.01 42.39 3.68
C PHE A 470 8.62 41.04 4.07
N ILE A 471 8.07 39.93 3.57
CA ILE A 471 8.61 38.58 3.81
C ILE A 471 10.05 38.45 3.27
N LEU A 472 10.32 38.99 2.08
CA LEU A 472 11.66 38.98 1.49
C LEU A 472 12.66 39.82 2.31
N ILE A 473 12.24 40.97 2.85
CA ILE A 473 13.08 41.79 3.74
C ILE A 473 13.40 41.04 5.04
N VAL A 474 12.41 40.41 5.66
CA VAL A 474 12.61 39.62 6.89
C VAL A 474 13.58 38.46 6.65
N ALA A 475 13.42 37.75 5.53
CA ALA A 475 14.33 36.67 5.14
C ALA A 475 15.77 37.17 4.91
N ALA A 476 15.94 38.31 4.24
CA ALA A 476 17.25 38.92 4.02
C ALA A 476 17.92 39.37 5.34
N VAL A 477 17.15 39.96 6.26
CA VAL A 477 17.64 40.34 7.60
C VAL A 477 18.05 39.11 8.41
N TYR A 478 17.25 38.03 8.36
CA TYR A 478 17.56 36.78 9.03
C TYR A 478 18.87 36.14 8.50
N LEU A 479 19.04 36.11 7.18
CA LEU A 479 20.28 35.63 6.54
C LEU A 479 21.49 36.51 6.90
N TYR A 480 21.30 37.82 7.02
CA TYR A 480 22.36 38.73 7.45
C TYR A 480 22.81 38.46 8.90
N ILE A 481 21.86 38.27 9.82
CA ILE A 481 22.13 37.98 11.24
C ILE A 481 22.89 36.66 11.39
N THR A 482 22.44 35.60 10.72
CA THR A 482 23.07 34.28 10.79
C THR A 482 24.48 34.29 10.20
N LYS A 483 24.71 35.02 9.10
CA LYS A 483 26.06 35.19 8.52
C LYS A 483 27.00 35.95 9.47
N ARG A 484 26.50 36.97 10.18
CA ARG A 484 27.29 37.75 11.14
C ARG A 484 27.66 36.93 12.38
N GLN A 485 26.78 36.04 12.85
CA GLN A 485 27.10 35.14 13.97
C GLN A 485 28.24 34.17 13.63
N LYS A 486 28.25 33.59 12.42
CA LYS A 486 29.34 32.70 11.95
C LYS A 486 30.71 33.39 11.90
N GLN A 487 30.75 34.70 11.59
CA GLN A 487 32.01 35.45 11.54
C GLN A 487 32.58 35.79 12.92
N ASN A 488 31.75 35.85 13.97
CA ASN A 488 32.22 36.13 15.33
C ASN A 488 32.77 34.87 16.03
N THR A 489 32.38 33.68 15.60
CA THR A 489 32.86 32.41 16.18
C THR A 489 34.25 31.98 15.67
N SER A 490 34.77 32.54 14.56
CA SER A 490 36.09 32.13 14.01
C SER A 490 37.29 32.88 14.61
N LYS A 491 37.08 33.79 15.57
CA LYS A 491 38.16 34.63 16.15
C LYS A 491 38.67 34.22 17.54
N LYS A 492 38.32 33.03 18.05
CA LYS A 492 38.86 32.56 19.34
C LYS A 492 39.36 31.12 19.28
N PHE A 493 40.54 30.96 19.86
CA PHE A 493 41.27 29.73 20.18
C PHE A 493 42.17 29.13 19.08
N VAL A 494 43.41 29.65 19.02
CA VAL A 494 44.58 28.86 18.64
C VAL A 494 45.12 28.25 19.94
N PRO A 495 44.98 26.93 20.18
CA PRO A 495 45.62 26.30 21.33
C PRO A 495 47.13 26.19 21.10
N ALA A 496 47.89 26.47 22.16
CA ALA A 496 49.35 26.35 22.15
C ALA A 496 49.80 24.90 21.89
N PRO A 497 50.94 24.67 21.22
CA PRO A 497 51.43 23.32 20.95
C PRO A 497 51.89 22.66 22.25
N ILE A 498 51.28 21.53 22.59
CA ILE A 498 51.69 20.66 23.70
C ILE A 498 52.92 19.86 23.23
N ARG A 499 54.05 20.04 23.91
CA ARG A 499 55.26 19.22 23.72
C ARG A 499 54.99 17.79 24.17
N GLN A 500 55.22 16.82 23.29
CA GLN A 500 55.29 15.41 23.66
C GLN A 500 56.59 15.12 24.43
N PRO A 501 56.55 14.31 25.51
CA PRO A 501 57.76 13.79 26.14
C PRO A 501 58.37 12.67 25.30
N GLU A 502 59.69 12.76 25.13
CA GLU A 502 60.55 11.73 24.55
C GLU A 502 60.49 10.44 25.37
N ASN A 503 60.32 9.30 24.68
CA ASN A 503 60.40 7.97 25.27
C ASN A 503 61.71 7.31 24.80
N PRO A 504 62.67 7.01 25.69
CA PRO A 504 63.87 6.25 25.34
C PRO A 504 63.67 4.76 25.66
N ASN A 505 64.24 3.92 24.79
CA ASN A 505 64.42 2.46 24.90
C ASN A 505 63.21 1.56 24.64
N SER A 506 63.27 0.85 23.50
CA SER A 506 63.24 -0.61 23.53
C SER A 506 63.92 -1.17 22.28
N SER A 507 64.96 -1.96 22.55
CA SER A 507 65.81 -2.69 21.62
C SER A 507 65.08 -3.79 20.86
N GLY A 508 65.65 -4.14 19.70
CA GLY A 508 65.09 -5.10 18.75
C GLY A 508 65.14 -6.57 19.14
N SER A 509 64.48 -7.35 18.29
CA SER A 509 64.69 -8.78 18.08
C SER A 509 64.10 -9.14 16.72
N GLU A 510 64.96 -9.32 15.74
CA GLU A 510 64.67 -10.02 14.48
C GLU A 510 64.42 -11.51 14.74
N ILE A 511 63.63 -12.17 13.87
CA ILE A 511 63.81 -13.53 13.28
C ILE A 511 62.47 -13.98 12.63
N PRO A 512 62.49 -14.79 11.55
CA PRO A 512 61.68 -14.56 10.36
C PRO A 512 60.61 -15.63 10.07
N GLY A 513 59.77 -15.32 9.06
CA GLY A 513 59.35 -16.26 8.02
C GLY A 513 58.28 -17.30 8.36
N ASN A 514 57.11 -17.20 7.72
CA ASN A 514 56.53 -18.37 7.09
C ASN A 514 55.57 -17.96 5.95
N GLU A 515 56.01 -18.23 4.72
CA GLU A 515 55.14 -18.43 3.56
C GLU A 515 54.26 -19.66 3.83
N THR A 516 52.97 -19.55 3.56
CA THR A 516 52.17 -20.74 3.26
C THR A 516 51.42 -20.47 1.97
N ASP A 517 51.98 -21.04 0.91
CA ASP A 517 51.27 -21.47 -0.28
C ASP A 517 50.02 -22.25 0.13
N THR A 518 48.90 -21.99 -0.53
CA THR A 518 47.84 -23.00 -0.65
C THR A 518 47.49 -23.12 -2.12
N GLU A 519 48.03 -24.18 -2.68
CA GLU A 519 47.82 -24.67 -4.03
C GLU A 519 46.44 -25.33 -4.15
N LYS A 520 45.98 -25.32 -5.40
CA LYS A 520 44.77 -25.94 -5.97
C LYS A 520 44.52 -27.38 -5.52
N GLU A 521 43.24 -27.75 -5.46
CA GLU A 521 42.81 -29.04 -6.02
C GLU A 521 41.44 -28.91 -6.70
N LYS A 522 41.26 -29.78 -7.69
CA LYS A 522 40.37 -29.70 -8.86
C LYS A 522 39.36 -30.85 -8.80
N GLU A 523 38.24 -30.64 -9.51
CA GLU A 523 37.44 -31.64 -10.28
C GLU A 523 36.71 -32.79 -9.58
N ASN A 524 35.37 -32.79 -9.68
CA ASN A 524 34.56 -33.70 -10.54
C ASN A 524 33.05 -33.46 -10.27
N SER A 525 32.21 -33.09 -11.25
CA SER A 525 31.67 -33.84 -12.40
C SER A 525 30.38 -34.64 -12.08
N SER A 526 29.37 -34.37 -12.93
CA SER A 526 28.22 -35.18 -13.38
C SER A 526 27.05 -35.49 -12.43
N SER A 527 25.88 -34.91 -12.71
CA SER A 527 24.80 -35.52 -13.54
C SER A 527 23.80 -34.45 -13.98
#